data_AF-A0A5C3MD78-F1
#
_entry.id   AF-A0A5C3MD78-F1
#
_cell.length_a   1.000
_cell.length_b   1.000
_cell.length_c   1.000
_cell.angle_alpha   90.00
_cell.angle_beta   90.00
_cell.angle_gamma   90.00
#
_symmetry.space_group_name_H-M   'P 1'
#
loop_
_entity.id
_entity.type
_entity.pdbx_description
1 polymer ?
#
loop_
_entity_poly.entity_id
_entity_poly.type
_entity_poly.pdbx_seq_one_letter_code
_entity_poly.pdbx_strand_id
1 'polypeptide(L)'
;MEPSKDESFFATILEPGSSRNPVFLAILDGAFIFLLLVLLSLAYLTSGNPHIFALIGIELCLWGSVKWFISELQKAQASASMDGDQDKKDE
;
A
#
# COMPACT_ATOMS: atom_id res chain seq x y z
N MET A 1 27.88 18.26 -8.68
CA MET A 1 27.13 17.02 -8.92
C MET A 1 25.84 17.18 -8.12
N GLU A 2 24.77 17.64 -8.76
CA GLU A 2 23.47 17.72 -8.07
C GLU A 2 23.03 16.30 -7.71
N PRO A 3 22.56 16.04 -6.48
CA PRO A 3 21.98 14.74 -6.18
C PRO A 3 20.76 14.53 -7.09
N SER A 4 20.86 13.53 -7.97
CA SER A 4 19.77 13.05 -8.81
C SER A 4 18.56 12.80 -7.91
N LYS A 5 17.43 13.42 -8.23
CA LYS A 5 16.22 13.41 -7.40
C LYS A 5 15.81 11.99 -6.99
N ASP A 6 16.16 10.99 -7.81
CA ASP A 6 15.94 9.56 -7.62
C ASP A 6 16.52 9.02 -6.30
N GLU A 7 17.72 9.44 -5.90
CA GLU A 7 18.36 9.03 -4.64
C GLU A 7 17.58 9.54 -3.43
N SER A 8 17.03 10.76 -3.53
CA SER A 8 16.19 11.35 -2.47
C SER A 8 14.82 10.70 -2.39
N PHE A 9 14.23 10.26 -3.51
CA PHE A 9 12.99 9.49 -3.50
C PHE A 9 13.19 8.09 -2.92
N PHE A 10 14.27 7.39 -3.25
CA PHE A 10 14.60 6.10 -2.64
C PHE A 10 14.94 6.22 -1.15
N ALA A 11 15.74 7.22 -0.76
CA ALA A 11 16.02 7.50 0.65
C ALA A 11 14.74 7.88 1.41
N THR A 12 13.85 8.67 0.79
CA THR A 12 12.54 8.98 1.36
C THR A 12 11.69 7.73 1.50
N ILE A 13 11.67 6.79 0.54
CA ILE A 13 10.90 5.53 0.64
C ILE A 13 11.48 4.56 1.67
N LEU A 14 12.81 4.58 1.87
CA LEU A 14 13.52 3.71 2.83
C LEU A 14 13.62 4.30 4.25
N GLU A 15 13.28 5.58 4.44
CA GLU A 15 13.22 6.19 5.76
C GLU A 15 12.07 5.56 6.58
N PRO A 16 12.34 5.07 7.81
CA PRO A 16 11.37 4.33 8.59
C PRO A 16 10.20 5.25 8.96
N GLY A 17 9.06 5.05 8.31
CA GLY A 17 7.86 5.90 8.45
C GLY A 17 7.27 6.40 7.13
N SER A 18 8.01 6.31 6.01
CA SER A 18 7.55 6.77 4.69
C SER A 18 6.52 5.84 4.01
N SER A 19 6.34 4.64 4.55
CA SER A 19 5.18 3.78 4.25
C SER A 19 3.83 4.47 4.51
N ARG A 20 3.82 5.61 5.21
CA ARG A 20 2.67 6.47 5.50
C ARG A 20 2.51 7.65 4.52
N ASN A 21 3.14 7.65 3.34
CA ASN A 21 2.88 8.70 2.36
C ASN A 21 1.62 8.38 1.53
N PRO A 22 0.59 9.25 1.46
CA PRO A 22 -0.59 9.04 0.60
C PRO A 22 -0.22 8.81 -0.87
N VAL A 23 0.95 9.27 -1.30
CA VAL A 23 1.49 9.01 -2.64
C VAL A 23 1.88 7.53 -2.82
N PHE A 24 2.49 6.89 -1.83
CA PHE A 24 2.85 5.46 -1.90
C PHE A 24 1.60 4.59 -2.02
N LEU A 25 0.56 4.94 -1.25
CA LEU A 25 -0.75 4.31 -1.31
C LEU A 25 -1.39 4.42 -2.70
N ALA A 26 -1.31 5.60 -3.32
CA ALA A 26 -1.81 5.81 -4.68
C ALA A 26 -1.01 5.05 -5.74
N ILE A 27 0.33 4.98 -5.60
CA ILE A 27 1.19 4.19 -6.50
C ILE A 27 0.86 2.70 -6.38
N LEU A 28 0.67 2.20 -5.15
CA LEU A 28 0.34 0.81 -4.90
C LEU A 28 -1.03 0.45 -5.49
N ASP A 29 -2.04 1.28 -5.29
CA ASP A 29 -3.36 1.12 -5.91
C ASP A 29 -3.27 1.12 -7.44
N GLY A 30 -2.48 2.05 -8.01
CA GLY A 30 -2.20 2.09 -9.45
C GLY A 30 -1.50 0.83 -9.97
N ALA A 31 -0.57 0.26 -9.20
CA ALA A 31 0.12 -0.98 -9.57
C ALA A 31 -0.84 -2.17 -9.56
N PHE A 32 -1.75 -2.26 -8.58
CA PHE A 32 -2.79 -3.29 -8.54
C PHE A 32 -3.77 -3.16 -9.72
N ILE A 33 -4.26 -1.94 -10.01
CA ILE A 33 -5.14 -1.69 -11.17
C ILE A 33 -4.45 -2.05 -12.48
N PHE A 34 -3.17 -1.70 -12.63
CA PHE A 34 -2.39 -2.03 -13.81
C PHE A 34 -2.23 -3.56 -13.96
N LEU A 35 -1.95 -4.25 -12.86
CA LEU A 35 -1.85 -5.71 -12.84
C LEU A 35 -3.19 -6.38 -13.18
N LEU A 36 -4.30 -5.88 -12.64
CA LEU A 36 -5.66 -6.32 -12.97
C LEU A 36 -5.94 -6.15 -14.46
N LEU A 37 -5.59 -4.99 -15.05
CA LEU A 37 -5.74 -4.74 -16.48
C LEU A 37 -4.93 -5.71 -17.33
N VAL A 38 -3.70 -6.03 -16.92
CA VAL A 38 -2.85 -7.02 -17.59
C VAL A 38 -3.51 -8.41 -17.50
N LEU A 39 -3.98 -8.81 -16.31
CA LEU A 39 -4.67 -10.09 -16.13
C LEU A 39 -5.96 -10.18 -16.96
N LEU A 40 -6.75 -9.10 -17.05
CA LEU A 40 -7.93 -9.01 -17.91
C LEU A 40 -7.59 -9.13 -19.39
N SER A 41 -6.55 -8.44 -19.85
CA SER A 41 -6.05 -8.58 -21.23
C SER A 41 -5.63 -10.01 -21.52
N LEU A 42 -4.90 -10.66 -20.62
CA LEU A 42 -4.51 -12.06 -20.76
C LEU A 42 -5.70 -13.02 -20.68
N ALA A 43 -6.70 -12.74 -19.84
CA ALA A 43 -7.93 -13.53 -19.74
C ALA A 43 -8.67 -13.56 -21.08
N TYR A 44 -8.76 -12.41 -21.75
CA TYR A 44 -9.36 -12.27 -23.07
C TYR A 44 -8.53 -12.99 -24.14
N LEU A 45 -7.21 -12.79 -24.16
CA LEU A 45 -6.32 -13.36 -25.17
C LEU A 45 -6.20 -14.89 -25.07
N THR A 46 -6.31 -15.45 -23.86
CA THR A 46 -6.13 -16.89 -23.59
C THR A 46 -7.46 -17.66 -23.63
N SER A 47 -8.56 -17.05 -24.10
CA SER A 47 -9.86 -17.71 -24.22
C SER A 47 -10.43 -18.24 -22.89
N GLY A 48 -10.22 -17.53 -21.78
CA GLY A 48 -10.88 -17.82 -20.51
C GLY A 48 -10.32 -19.00 -19.70
N ASN A 49 -9.00 -19.21 -19.70
CA ASN A 49 -8.37 -20.24 -18.85
C ASN A 49 -8.70 -20.00 -17.36
N PRO A 50 -9.24 -21.00 -16.63
CA PRO A 50 -9.60 -20.88 -15.21
C PRO A 50 -8.43 -20.44 -14.31
N HIS A 51 -7.19 -20.69 -14.74
CA HIS A 51 -6.00 -20.21 -14.01
C HIS A 51 -5.95 -18.68 -13.91
N ILE A 52 -6.38 -17.94 -14.94
CA ILE A 52 -6.40 -16.48 -14.93
C ILE A 52 -7.45 -15.95 -13.94
N PHE A 53 -8.58 -16.63 -13.81
CA PHE A 53 -9.60 -16.26 -12.81
C PHE A 53 -9.09 -16.44 -11.36
N ALA A 54 -8.31 -17.50 -11.11
CA ALA A 54 -7.67 -17.69 -9.80
C ALA A 54 -6.65 -16.57 -9.51
N LEU A 55 -5.87 -16.14 -10.51
CA LEU A 55 -4.92 -15.05 -10.39
C LEU A 55 -5.61 -13.71 -10.07
N ILE A 56 -6.73 -13.40 -10.75
CA ILE A 56 -7.55 -12.21 -10.46
C ILE A 56 -8.09 -12.27 -9.02
N GLY A 57 -8.59 -13.43 -8.59
CA GLY A 57 -9.11 -13.60 -7.23
C GLY A 57 -8.04 -13.36 -6.14
N ILE A 58 -6.84 -13.90 -6.34
CA ILE A 58 -5.71 -13.72 -5.41
C ILE A 58 -5.25 -12.25 -5.39
N GLU A 59 -5.20 -11.60 -6.55
CA GLU A 59 -4.90 -10.17 -6.66
C GLU A 59 -5.89 -9.31 -5.87
N LEU A 60 -7.20 -9.54 -6.02
CA LEU A 60 -8.22 -8.82 -5.24
C LEU A 60 -8.10 -9.09 -3.73
N CYS A 61 -7.79 -10.33 -3.33
CA CYS A 61 -7.51 -10.68 -1.94
C CYS A 61 -6.30 -9.92 -1.39
N LEU A 62 -5.26 -9.77 -2.21
CA LEU A 62 -4.05 -9.04 -1.85
C LEU A 62 -4.34 -7.53 -1.73
N TRP A 63 -5.08 -6.95 -2.68
CA TRP A 63 -5.52 -5.55 -2.62
C TRP A 63 -6.37 -5.27 -1.37
N GLY A 64 -7.32 -6.15 -1.05
CA GLY A 64 -8.11 -6.07 0.17
C GLY A 64 -7.28 -6.15 1.44
N SER A 65 -6.32 -7.09 1.50
CA SER A 65 -5.41 -7.25 2.64
C SER A 65 -4.56 -6.01 2.88
N VAL A 66 -4.07 -5.38 1.82
CA VAL A 66 -3.34 -4.11 1.87
C VAL A 66 -4.23 -2.99 2.42
N LYS A 67 -5.43 -2.79 1.86
CA LYS A 67 -6.38 -1.76 2.31
C LYS A 67 -6.73 -1.90 3.78
N TRP A 68 -6.95 -3.13 4.25
CA TRP A 68 -7.18 -3.42 5.65
C TRP A 68 -5.96 -3.12 6.52
N PHE A 69 -4.77 -3.56 6.09
CA PHE A 69 -3.51 -3.34 6.80
C PHE A 69 -3.23 -1.84 7.02
N ILE A 70 -3.47 -1.01 6.00
CA ILE A 70 -3.30 0.45 6.09
C ILE A 70 -4.27 1.06 7.10
N SER A 71 -5.54 0.63 7.09
CA SER A 71 -6.54 1.11 8.04
C SER A 71 -6.15 0.74 9.48
N GLU A 72 -5.62 -0.46 9.68
CA GLU A 72 -5.19 -0.89 11.01
C GLU A 72 -3.93 -0.14 11.47
N LEU A 73 -2.98 0.16 10.56
CA LEU A 73 -1.83 1.02 10.88
C LEU A 73 -2.24 2.42 11.32
N GLN A 74 -3.22 3.03 10.64
CA GLN A 74 -3.74 4.35 11.01
C GLN A 74 -4.35 4.34 12.42
N LYS A 75 -5.12 3.29 12.72
CA LYS A 75 -5.77 3.10 14.03
C LYS A 75 -4.75 2.85 15.15
N ALA A 76 -3.76 1.99 14.91
CA ALA A 76 -2.70 1.72 15.88
C ALA A 76 -1.87 2.98 16.22
N GLN A 77 -1.61 3.85 15.25
CA GLN A 77 -0.89 5.11 15.50
C GLN A 77 -1.74 6.18 16.21
N ALA A 78 -3.03 6.27 15.91
CA ALA A 78 -3.92 7.16 16.65
C ALA A 78 -3.92 6.79 18.14
N SER A 79 -3.94 5.50 18.46
CA SER A 79 -3.82 5.00 19.83
C SER A 79 -2.46 5.30 20.46
N ALA A 80 -1.36 5.17 19.73
CA ALA A 80 -0.02 5.50 20.23
C ALA A 80 0.17 7.00 20.53
N SER A 81 -0.60 7.87 19.87
CA SER A 81 -0.53 9.33 20.08
C SER A 81 -1.36 9.79 21.28
N MET A 82 -2.34 8.98 21.73
CA MET A 82 -3.23 9.29 22.86
C MET A 82 -2.73 8.77 24.21
N ASP A 83 -1.73 7.89 24.23
CA ASP A 83 -1.14 7.32 25.47
C ASP A 83 -0.10 8.25 26.14
N GLY A 84 0.34 9.32 25.45
CA GLY A 84 1.36 10.25 25.95
C GLY A 84 0.86 11.45 26.77
N ASP A 85 -0.46 11.60 26.99
CA ASP A 85 -1.07 12.81 27.59
C ASP A 85 -1.96 12.49 28.82
N GLN A 86 -1.67 11.42 29.56
CA GLN A 86 -2.37 11.12 30.84
C GLN A 86 -1.47 11.01 32.08
N ASP A 87 -0.17 11.31 32.00
CA ASP A 87 0.75 11.31 33.17
C ASP A 87 1.15 12.73 33.62
N LYS A 88 0.22 13.69 33.53
CA LYS A 88 0.51 15.08 33.95
C LYS A 88 -0.70 15.86 34.48
N LYS A 89 -1.64 15.19 35.16
CA LYS A 89 -2.78 15.86 35.79
C LYS A 89 -3.10 15.33 37.19
N ASP A 90 -2.06 15.03 37.94
CA ASP A 90 -2.15 14.80 39.38
C ASP A 90 -0.92 15.46 40.05
N GLU A 91 -0.87 16.79 39.95
CA GLU A 91 -0.14 17.66 40.90
C GLU A 91 -1.14 18.33 41.84
#